data_AF-A0A9W6R7J5-F1
#
_entry.id   AF-A0A9W6R7J5-F1
#
_cell.length_a   1.000
_cell.length_b   1.000
_cell.length_c   1.000
_cell.angle_alpha   90.00
_cell.angle_beta   90.00
_cell.angle_gamma   90.00
#
_symmetry.space_group_name_H-M   'P 1'
#
loop_
_entity.id
_entity.type
_entity.pdbx_description
1 polymer ?
#
loop_
_entity_poly.entity_id
_entity_poly.type
_entity_poly.pdbx_seq_one_letter_code
_entity_poly.pdbx_strand_id
1 'polypeptide(L)'
;MEGHTDQGELGGAGTSDCKWYKSSTNEVGGTYFGITVRPAQGLKNTGVTPSGHMSEVHTTGGREAGFLKMNEGEGPCVLAVLEIAVGSGRVDLNAETGTTDDACSVVSKLSDVVEPKLPAS
;
A
#
# COMPACT_ATOMS: atom_id res chain seq x y z
N MET A 1 14.20 9.53 13.40
CA MET A 1 14.57 10.25 12.16
C MET A 1 13.36 10.16 11.26
N GLU A 2 12.64 11.26 11.06
CA GLU A 2 11.53 11.32 10.10
C GLU A 2 12.13 11.51 8.72
N GLY A 3 11.86 10.59 7.80
CA GLY A 3 12.44 10.61 6.46
C GLY A 3 11.51 9.94 5.47
N HIS A 4 11.48 10.48 4.26
CA HIS A 4 10.90 9.81 3.11
C HIS A 4 12.04 9.27 2.25
N THR A 5 11.88 8.04 1.74
CA THR A 5 12.80 7.45 0.78
C THR A 5 12.04 7.23 -0.52
N ASP A 6 12.50 7.85 -1.60
CA ASP A 6 12.12 7.47 -2.96
C ASP A 6 13.04 6.32 -3.40
N GLN A 7 12.47 5.14 -3.64
CA GLN A 7 13.24 3.97 -4.05
C GLN A 7 13.37 3.82 -5.58
N GLY A 8 12.88 4.78 -6.37
CA GLY A 8 12.97 4.76 -7.83
C GLY A 8 12.11 3.65 -8.46
N GLU A 9 12.55 3.14 -9.62
CA GLU A 9 11.76 2.24 -10.49
C GLU A 9 11.66 0.77 -9.99
N LEU A 10 11.31 0.56 -8.72
CA LEU A 10 11.02 -0.77 -8.17
C LEU A 10 9.71 -1.34 -8.73
N GLY A 11 9.74 -1.83 -9.98
CA GLY A 11 8.55 -2.33 -10.68
C GLY A 11 8.53 -2.12 -12.18
N GLY A 12 9.57 -1.56 -12.77
CA GLY A 12 9.65 -1.24 -14.20
C GLY A 12 9.48 0.25 -14.50
N ALA A 13 9.57 0.60 -15.78
CA ALA A 13 9.65 1.99 -16.25
C ALA A 13 8.51 2.87 -15.73
N GLY A 14 8.87 4.04 -15.18
CA GLY A 14 7.92 5.01 -14.64
C GLY A 14 7.33 4.64 -13.27
N THR A 15 7.87 3.62 -12.60
CA THR A 15 7.47 3.30 -11.22
C THR A 15 8.08 4.31 -10.25
N SER A 16 7.29 4.77 -9.29
CA SER A 16 7.77 5.59 -8.16
C SER A 16 7.32 4.96 -6.86
N ASP A 17 8.25 4.69 -5.94
CA ASP A 17 7.97 4.08 -4.65
C ASP A 17 8.40 5.01 -3.51
N CYS A 18 7.42 5.59 -2.83
CA CYS A 18 7.63 6.53 -1.73
C CYS A 18 7.24 5.88 -0.41
N LYS A 19 8.15 5.85 0.56
CA LYS A 19 7.90 5.31 1.90
C LYS A 19 8.21 6.33 2.98
N TRP A 20 7.33 6.40 3.98
CA TRP A 20 7.47 7.25 5.16
C TRP A 20 7.58 6.39 6.40
N TYR A 21 8.63 6.61 7.18
CA TYR A 21 8.92 5.83 8.37
C TYR A 21 8.77 6.69 9.62
N LYS A 22 8.13 6.12 10.64
CA LYS A 22 8.20 6.62 12.01
C LYS A 22 8.97 5.61 12.85
N SER A 23 10.13 6.03 13.34
CA SER A 23 10.97 5.23 14.25
C SER A 23 10.18 4.94 15.54
N SER A 24 10.09 3.69 15.98
CA SER A 24 9.71 3.40 17.37
C SER A 24 10.92 3.67 18.27
N THR A 25 10.73 4.39 19.37
CA THR A 25 11.82 4.73 20.31
C THR A 25 12.22 3.56 21.20
N ASN A 26 11.42 2.49 21.23
CA ASN A 26 11.64 1.29 22.03
C ASN A 26 11.43 0.08 21.12
N GLU A 27 12.36 -0.86 21.19
CA GLU A 27 12.68 -1.91 20.21
C GLU A 27 11.49 -2.77 19.72
N VAL A 28 11.58 -3.16 18.43
CA VAL A 28 10.68 -3.97 17.57
C VAL A 28 9.51 -3.20 16.90
N GLY A 29 9.49 -3.23 15.56
CA GLY A 29 8.35 -2.81 14.72
C GLY A 29 8.28 -1.30 14.45
N GLY A 30 9.00 -0.81 13.44
CA GLY A 30 8.81 0.56 12.94
C GLY A 30 7.49 0.69 12.21
N THR A 31 6.70 1.72 12.49
CA THR A 31 5.49 1.99 11.69
C THR A 31 5.91 2.68 10.40
N TYR A 32 5.48 2.17 9.26
CA TYR A 32 5.63 2.87 8.00
C TYR A 32 4.36 2.78 7.15
N PHE A 33 4.26 3.73 6.22
CA PHE A 33 3.33 3.61 5.12
C PHE A 33 4.03 3.99 3.82
N GLY A 34 3.51 3.47 2.72
CA GLY A 34 4.07 3.67 1.39
C GLY A 34 3.00 3.88 0.33
N ILE A 35 3.43 4.52 -0.74
CA ILE A 35 2.67 4.73 -1.97
C ILE A 35 3.59 4.36 -3.12
N THR A 36 3.17 3.39 -3.92
CA THR A 36 3.88 2.99 -5.14
C THR A 36 3.01 3.21 -6.36
N VAL A 37 3.44 4.07 -7.29
CA VAL A 37 2.74 4.30 -8.56
C VAL A 37 3.32 3.37 -9.61
N ARG A 38 2.46 2.58 -10.29
CA ARG A 38 2.86 1.59 -11.32
C ARG A 38 2.06 1.80 -12.61
N PRO A 39 2.50 2.71 -13.49
CA PRO A 39 1.71 3.12 -14.66
C PRO A 39 1.52 2.02 -15.71
N ALA A 40 2.44 1.05 -15.77
CA ALA A 40 2.41 -0.04 -16.73
C ALA A 40 1.75 -1.34 -16.21
N GLN A 41 1.28 -1.35 -14.96
CA GLN A 41 0.75 -2.56 -14.33
C GLN A 41 -0.66 -2.35 -13.77
N GLY A 42 -1.68 -2.95 -14.38
CA GLY A 42 -3.01 -3.04 -13.79
C GLY A 42 -3.11 -4.08 -12.65
N LEU A 43 -4.30 -4.19 -12.04
CA LEU A 43 -4.59 -5.10 -10.92
C LEU A 43 -4.35 -6.59 -11.24
N LYS A 44 -4.55 -7.02 -12.49
CA LYS A 44 -4.24 -8.42 -12.88
C LYS A 44 -2.77 -8.83 -12.78
N ASN A 45 -1.86 -7.86 -12.64
CA ASN A 45 -0.41 -8.11 -12.58
C ASN A 45 0.09 -8.30 -11.14
N THR A 46 -0.81 -8.45 -10.18
CA THR A 46 -0.50 -8.45 -8.76
C THR A 46 -0.22 -9.89 -8.35
N GLY A 47 1.04 -10.18 -8.05
CA GLY A 47 1.45 -11.48 -7.52
C GLY A 47 0.98 -11.58 -6.08
N VAL A 48 -0.13 -12.29 -5.84
CA VAL A 48 -0.56 -12.62 -4.47
C VAL A 48 0.52 -13.48 -3.83
N THR A 49 1.09 -13.04 -2.71
CA THR A 49 2.01 -13.87 -1.94
C THR A 49 1.24 -15.06 -1.35
N PRO A 50 1.86 -16.23 -1.17
CA PRO A 50 1.16 -17.44 -0.71
C PRO A 50 0.43 -17.31 0.64
N SER A 51 0.77 -16.30 1.44
CA SER A 51 0.24 -16.06 2.79
C SER A 51 -0.82 -14.96 2.89
N GLY A 52 -1.25 -14.37 1.77
CA GLY A 52 -2.27 -13.31 1.76
C GLY A 52 -3.52 -13.66 0.95
N HIS A 53 -4.69 -13.22 1.43
CA HIS A 53 -5.93 -13.26 0.66
C HIS A 53 -6.21 -11.89 0.04
N MET A 54 -6.25 -11.83 -1.30
CA MET A 54 -6.71 -10.66 -2.02
C MET A 54 -8.24 -10.66 -2.08
N SER A 55 -8.86 -9.56 -1.67
CA SER A 55 -10.30 -9.32 -1.79
C SER A 55 -10.54 -8.17 -2.75
N GLU A 56 -11.47 -8.34 -3.69
CA GLU A 56 -11.92 -7.23 -4.53
C GLU A 56 -12.78 -6.27 -3.70
N VAL A 57 -12.46 -4.97 -3.77
CA VAL A 57 -13.16 -3.91 -3.04
C VAL A 57 -13.35 -2.70 -3.95
N HIS A 58 -14.20 -1.76 -3.51
CA HIS A 58 -14.25 -0.42 -4.10
C HIS A 58 -13.70 0.58 -3.07
N THR A 59 -12.90 1.52 -3.54
CA THR A 59 -12.42 2.65 -2.73
C THR A 59 -13.56 3.63 -2.41
N THR A 60 -13.32 4.56 -1.50
CA THR A 60 -14.29 5.60 -1.14
C THR A 60 -14.72 6.44 -2.35
N GLY A 61 -13.82 6.72 -3.29
CA GLY A 61 -14.12 7.42 -4.54
C GLY A 61 -14.66 6.52 -5.67
N GLY A 62 -14.90 5.24 -5.39
CA GLY A 62 -15.59 4.32 -6.29
C GLY A 62 -14.72 3.63 -7.33
N ARG A 63 -13.38 3.70 -7.23
CA ARG A 63 -12.47 2.93 -8.09
C ARG A 63 -12.43 1.47 -7.69
N GLU A 64 -12.24 0.60 -8.69
CA GLU A 64 -11.94 -0.80 -8.48
C GLU A 64 -10.57 -0.95 -7.80
N ALA A 65 -10.52 -1.80 -6.77
CA ALA A 65 -9.31 -2.04 -6.02
C ALA A 65 -9.17 -3.48 -5.52
N GLY A 66 -7.92 -3.91 -5.33
CA GLY A 66 -7.56 -5.16 -4.67
C GLY A 66 -7.06 -4.89 -3.26
N PHE A 67 -7.61 -5.59 -2.27
CA PHE A 67 -7.20 -5.48 -0.88
C PHE A 67 -6.55 -6.76 -0.35
N LEU A 68 -5.27 -6.67 0.02
CA LEU A 68 -4.49 -7.77 0.58
C LEU A 68 -4.26 -7.52 2.07
N LYS A 69 -4.69 -8.48 2.90
CA LYS A 69 -4.42 -8.51 4.34
C LYS A 69 -3.47 -9.67 4.65
N MET A 70 -2.25 -9.38 5.10
CA MET A 70 -1.32 -10.41 5.56
C MET A 70 -1.53 -10.68 7.06
N ASN A 71 -1.44 -11.94 7.47
CA ASN A 71 -1.40 -12.35 8.88
C ASN A 71 -0.08 -13.10 9.09
N GLU A 72 0.96 -12.48 9.66
CA GLU A 72 2.14 -13.27 10.05
C GLU A 72 2.59 -12.98 11.50
N GLY A 73 2.38 -14.00 12.35
CA GLY A 73 3.25 -14.39 13.47
C GLY A 73 3.23 -13.55 14.76
N GLU A 74 3.56 -14.18 15.90
CA GLU A 74 3.68 -13.54 17.21
C GLU A 74 4.76 -12.44 17.21
N GLY A 75 4.34 -11.19 16.98
CA GLY A 75 5.20 -10.01 17.04
C GLY A 75 4.58 -8.80 16.34
N PRO A 76 5.07 -7.58 16.61
CA PRO A 76 4.60 -6.38 15.94
C PRO A 76 5.29 -6.25 14.58
N CYS A 77 4.63 -6.77 13.52
CA CYS A 77 4.56 -6.14 12.21
C CYS A 77 3.54 -6.85 11.31
N VAL A 78 2.48 -6.13 10.92
CA VAL A 78 1.47 -6.63 9.99
C VAL A 78 1.24 -5.66 8.83
N LEU A 79 1.16 -6.20 7.61
CA LEU A 79 1.07 -5.48 6.35
C LEU A 79 -0.35 -5.53 5.75
N ALA A 80 -0.90 -4.37 5.41
CA ALA A 80 -2.09 -4.22 4.57
C ALA A 80 -1.72 -3.53 3.25
N VAL A 81 -2.30 -3.95 2.13
CA VAL A 81 -2.06 -3.37 0.80
C VAL A 81 -3.39 -3.12 0.09
N LEU A 82 -3.60 -1.92 -0.44
CA LEU A 82 -4.71 -1.56 -1.32
C LEU A 82 -4.15 -1.11 -2.66
N GLU A 83 -4.55 -1.78 -3.73
CA GLU A 83 -4.12 -1.48 -5.08
C GLU A 83 -5.28 -0.85 -5.84
N ILE A 84 -5.09 0.35 -6.37
CA ILE A 84 -6.16 1.15 -7.00
C ILE A 84 -5.94 1.21 -8.50
N ALA A 85 -6.92 0.81 -9.31
CA ALA A 85 -6.84 0.90 -10.77
C ALA A 85 -6.90 2.35 -11.27
N VAL A 86 -5.98 2.72 -12.19
CA VAL A 86 -5.88 4.05 -12.81
C VAL A 86 -5.55 3.90 -14.29
N GLY A 87 -6.57 3.96 -15.15
CA GLY A 87 -6.40 3.71 -16.58
C GLY A 87 -5.82 2.32 -16.84
N SER A 88 -4.62 2.24 -17.45
CA SER A 88 -3.89 0.98 -17.64
C SER A 88 -2.96 0.59 -16.48
N GLY A 89 -2.77 1.48 -15.51
CA GLY A 89 -1.85 1.30 -14.39
C GLY A 89 -2.56 1.08 -13.06
N ARG A 90 -1.77 1.06 -11.98
CA ARG A 90 -2.28 1.00 -10.61
C ARG A 90 -1.45 1.83 -9.65
N VAL A 91 -2.01 2.09 -8.47
CA VAL A 91 -1.30 2.65 -7.32
C VAL A 91 -1.44 1.71 -6.14
N ASP A 92 -0.31 1.27 -5.59
CA ASP A 92 -0.26 0.43 -4.40
C ASP A 92 -0.14 1.33 -3.17
N LEU A 93 -1.02 1.14 -2.19
CA LEU A 93 -0.98 1.79 -0.89
C LEU A 93 -0.71 0.72 0.15
N ASN A 94 0.36 0.86 0.93
CA ASN A 94 0.68 -0.13 1.94
C ASN A 94 0.99 0.51 3.28
N ALA A 95 0.70 -0.23 4.35
CA ALA A 95 1.07 0.17 5.70
C ALA A 95 1.50 -1.04 6.51
N GLU A 96 2.53 -0.84 7.32
CA GLU A 96 3.00 -1.81 8.30
C GLU A 96 2.95 -1.19 9.69
N THR A 97 2.24 -1.84 10.59
CA THR A 97 2.04 -1.36 11.96
C THR A 97 2.07 -2.52 12.95
N GLY A 98 1.87 -2.22 14.24
CA GLY A 98 1.78 -3.24 15.29
C GLY A 98 0.56 -4.17 15.16
N THR A 99 -0.51 -3.75 14.49
CA THR A 99 -1.70 -4.59 14.27
C THR A 99 -2.21 -4.50 12.84
N THR A 100 -2.94 -5.51 12.37
CA THR A 100 -3.51 -5.44 11.03
C THR A 100 -4.58 -4.37 10.90
N ASP A 101 -5.42 -4.19 11.92
CA ASP A 101 -6.54 -3.26 11.84
C ASP A 101 -6.06 -1.80 11.83
N ASP A 102 -4.97 -1.50 12.54
CA ASP A 102 -4.29 -0.21 12.43
C ASP A 102 -3.69 -0.01 11.03
N ALA A 103 -3.04 -1.03 10.47
CA ALA A 103 -2.51 -0.98 9.11
C ALA A 103 -3.63 -0.75 8.07
N CYS A 104 -4.75 -1.46 8.18
CA CYS A 104 -5.93 -1.27 7.35
C CYS A 104 -6.49 0.16 7.49
N SER A 105 -6.54 0.71 8.71
CA SER A 105 -7.00 2.08 8.97
C SER A 105 -6.10 3.11 8.30
N VAL A 106 -4.77 2.91 8.34
CA VAL A 106 -3.81 3.78 7.64
C VAL A 106 -4.01 3.70 6.13
N VAL A 107 -4.11 2.49 5.55
CA VAL A 107 -4.34 2.31 4.12
C VAL A 107 -5.66 2.95 3.66
N SER A 108 -6.73 2.82 4.43
CA SER A 108 -8.01 3.49 4.15
C SER A 108 -7.87 5.01 4.11
N LYS A 109 -7.18 5.61 5.09
CA LYS A 109 -6.92 7.06 5.10
C LYS A 109 -6.04 7.51 3.93
N LEU A 110 -5.06 6.69 3.54
CA LEU A 110 -4.23 6.97 2.37
C LEU A 110 -5.06 6.94 1.09
N SER A 111 -6.00 5.99 0.97
CA SER A 111 -6.93 5.93 -0.15
C SER A 111 -7.71 7.24 -0.30
N ASP A 112 -8.29 7.75 0.79
CA ASP A 112 -9.04 9.02 0.79
C ASP A 112 -8.19 10.23 0.37
N VAL A 113 -6.88 10.21 0.64
CA VAL A 113 -5.95 11.29 0.28
C VAL A 113 -5.40 11.16 -1.13
N VAL A 114 -5.13 9.93 -1.58
CA VAL A 114 -4.48 9.64 -2.86
C VAL A 114 -5.50 9.66 -3.99
N GLU A 115 -6.65 9.03 -3.80
CA GLU A 115 -7.64 8.82 -4.85
C GLU A 115 -8.10 10.11 -5.56
N PRO A 116 -8.40 11.23 -4.86
CA PRO A 116 -8.78 12.47 -5.51
C PRO A 116 -7.68 13.10 -6.37
N LYS A 117 -6.42 12.68 -6.20
CA LYS A 117 -5.25 13.16 -6.95
C LYS A 117 -4.93 12.26 -8.15
N LEU A 118 -5.58 11.12 -8.26
CA LEU A 118 -5.38 10.21 -9.39
C LEU A 118 -6.08 10.80 -10.63
N PRO A 119 -5.47 10.68 -11.82
CA PRO A 119 -6.12 11.03 -13.07
C PRO A 119 -7.52 10.41 -13.18
N ALA A 120 -8.49 11.18 -13.68
CA ALA A 120 -9.82 10.64 -13.95
C ALA A 120 -9.73 9.40 -14.86
N SER A 121 -10.55 8.40 -14.56
CA SER A 121 -10.64 7.14 -15.31
C SER A 121 -11.13 7.35 -16.74
#